data_AF-A0A2W1JT64-F1
#
_entry.id   AF-A0A2W1JT64-F1
#
_cell.length_a   1.000
_cell.length_b   1.000
_cell.length_c   1.000
_cell.angle_alpha   90.00
_cell.angle_beta   90.00
_cell.angle_gamma   90.00
#
_symmetry.space_group_name_H-M   'P 1'
#
loop_
_entity.id
_entity.type
_entity.pdbx_description
1 polymer ?
#
loop_
_entity_poly.entity_id
_entity_poly.type
_entity_poly.pdbx_seq_one_letter_code
_entity_poly.pdbx_strand_id
1 'polypeptide(L)'
;METIHTPKEDRQLLAILHFSQLLNFISGVGGFVAPLIIWLLKKDEIAHMDEQGKQVLNFQISFFIYAIIGAILSLILVGFLLLGIIALLNLIFPIINGIKASNGEPTHYPLTINFIK
;
A
#
# COMPACT_ATOMS: atom_id res chain seq x y z
N MET A 1 0.84 32.42 -20.35
CA MET A 1 0.57 31.16 -21.05
C MET A 1 0.58 30.09 -19.99
N GLU A 2 -0.60 29.61 -19.56
CA GLU A 2 -0.70 28.61 -18.51
C GLU A 2 -0.24 27.26 -19.10
N THR A 3 0.92 26.77 -18.69
CA THR A 3 1.42 25.48 -19.15
C THR A 3 0.56 24.40 -18.50
N ILE A 4 -0.29 23.73 -19.27
CA ILE A 4 -1.04 22.57 -18.79
C ILE A 4 -0.01 21.52 -18.36
N HIS A 5 0.17 21.35 -17.04
CA HIS A 5 1.12 20.41 -16.49
C HIS A 5 0.53 19.00 -16.61
N THR A 6 0.91 18.29 -17.66
CA THR A 6 0.51 16.90 -17.87
C THR A 6 1.35 16.01 -16.95
N PRO A 7 0.74 15.20 -16.07
CA PRO A 7 1.49 14.26 -15.24
C PRO A 7 2.32 13.30 -16.10
N LYS A 8 3.54 13.02 -15.68
CA LYS A 8 4.47 12.12 -16.40
C LYS A 8 4.15 10.66 -16.08
N GLU A 9 4.35 9.75 -17.03
CA GLU A 9 4.33 8.32 -16.73
C GLU A 9 5.65 7.90 -16.06
N ASP A 10 5.56 7.21 -14.92
CA ASP A 10 6.69 6.55 -14.27
C ASP A 10 6.25 5.25 -13.60
N ARG A 11 6.24 4.17 -14.38
CA ARG A 11 5.79 2.85 -13.93
C ARG A 11 6.74 2.21 -12.93
N GLN A 12 8.03 2.55 -12.98
CA GLN A 12 9.01 2.03 -12.03
C GLN A 12 8.77 2.64 -10.65
N LEU A 13 8.49 3.94 -10.59
CA LEU A 13 8.18 4.61 -9.33
C LEU A 13 6.84 4.12 -8.74
N LEU A 14 5.83 3.85 -9.59
CA LEU A 14 4.60 3.19 -9.15
C LEU A 14 4.89 1.78 -8.59
N ALA A 15 5.70 0.97 -9.28
CA ALA A 15 6.11 -0.33 -8.75
C ALA A 15 6.85 -0.21 -7.41
N ILE A 16 7.75 0.77 -7.27
CA ILE A 16 8.47 1.06 -6.01
C ILE A 16 7.48 1.46 -4.90
N LEU A 17 6.48 2.28 -5.19
CA LEU A 17 5.42 2.61 -4.23
C LEU A 17 4.79 1.32 -3.67
N HIS A 18 4.43 0.37 -4.53
CA HIS A 18 3.88 -0.92 -4.10
C HIS A 18 4.89 -1.76 -3.32
N PHE A 19 6.10 -1.98 -3.84
CA PHE A 19 7.12 -2.80 -3.17
C PHE A 19 7.61 -2.22 -1.85
N SER A 20 7.55 -0.90 -1.66
CA SER A 20 7.98 -0.23 -0.43
C SER A 20 7.24 -0.71 0.81
N GLN A 21 6.03 -1.26 0.65
CA GLN A 21 5.26 -1.87 1.74
C GLN A 21 5.93 -3.07 2.41
N LEU A 22 6.81 -3.76 1.68
CA LEU A 22 7.57 -4.89 2.22
C LEU A 22 8.56 -4.47 3.32
N LEU A 23 8.84 -3.17 3.46
CA LEU A 23 9.65 -2.62 4.56
C LEU A 23 9.02 -2.83 5.95
N ASN A 24 7.73 -3.17 6.02
CA ASN A 24 7.09 -3.62 7.25
C ASN A 24 7.77 -4.85 7.84
N PHE A 25 8.30 -5.77 7.02
CA PHE A 25 9.00 -6.97 7.50
C PHE A 25 10.38 -6.67 8.09
N ILE A 26 10.91 -5.47 7.88
CA ILE A 26 12.21 -5.03 8.43
C ILE A 26 12.00 -4.16 9.67
N SER A 27 11.05 -3.23 9.61
CA SER A 27 10.91 -2.14 10.60
C SER A 27 9.56 -2.12 11.32
N GLY A 28 8.62 -2.99 10.96
CA GLY A 28 7.25 -3.01 11.47
C GLY A 28 6.33 -1.91 10.91
N VAL A 29 6.88 -0.76 10.50
CA VAL A 29 6.10 0.42 10.08
C VAL A 29 6.59 1.08 8.78
N GLY A 30 7.80 0.75 8.32
CA GLY A 30 8.42 1.36 7.14
C GLY A 30 7.61 1.14 5.87
N GLY A 31 6.81 0.07 5.81
CA GLY A 31 5.91 -0.20 4.70
C GLY A 31 4.69 0.72 4.63
N PHE A 32 4.43 1.52 5.66
CA PHE A 32 3.48 2.63 5.61
C PHE A 32 4.17 3.96 5.36
N VAL A 33 5.30 4.20 6.04
CA VAL A 33 6.02 5.48 5.96
C VAL A 33 6.61 5.73 4.58
N ALA A 34 7.26 4.72 3.97
CA ALA A 34 7.86 4.87 2.65
C ALA A 34 6.84 5.22 1.55
N PRO A 35 5.71 4.49 1.38
CA PRO A 35 4.73 4.87 0.38
C PRO A 35 4.03 6.19 0.70
N LEU A 36 3.86 6.56 1.98
CA LEU A 36 3.33 7.86 2.37
C LEU A 36 4.20 9.00 1.86
N ILE A 37 5.52 8.90 2.07
CA ILE A 37 6.49 9.90 1.58
C ILE A 37 6.47 9.95 0.05
N ILE A 38 6.53 8.79 -0.62
CA ILE A 38 6.51 8.72 -2.09
C ILE A 38 5.25 9.39 -2.63
N TRP A 39 4.07 9.03 -2.12
CA TRP A 39 2.79 9.58 -2.55
C TRP A 39 2.72 11.09 -2.32
N LEU A 40 3.05 11.58 -1.12
CA LEU A 40 2.99 13.02 -0.82
C LEU A 40 3.89 13.86 -1.72
N LEU A 41 5.05 13.33 -2.11
CA LEU A 41 6.02 14.05 -2.96
C LEU A 41 5.69 13.96 -4.45
N LYS A 42 4.92 12.95 -4.90
CA LYS A 42 4.83 12.60 -6.33
C LYS A 42 3.40 12.57 -6.89
N LYS A 43 2.37 12.66 -6.05
CA LYS A 43 0.95 12.56 -6.45
C LYS A 43 0.53 13.54 -7.56
N ASP A 44 1.11 14.73 -7.59
CA ASP A 44 0.76 15.78 -8.57
C ASP A 44 1.69 15.76 -9.81
N GLU A 45 2.77 14.98 -9.76
CA GLU A 45 3.79 14.91 -10.83
C GLU A 45 3.62 13.67 -11.72
N ILE A 46 3.19 12.54 -11.15
CA ILE A 46 3.21 11.22 -11.79
C ILE A 46 1.78 10.72 -12.05
N ALA A 47 1.51 10.31 -13.28
CA ALA A 47 0.24 9.73 -13.68
C ALA A 47 -0.08 8.49 -12.81
N HIS A 48 -1.33 8.36 -12.36
CA HIS A 48 -1.84 7.28 -11.49
C HIS A 48 -1.25 7.22 -10.06
N MET A 49 -0.28 8.08 -9.71
CA MET A 49 0.33 8.08 -8.39
C MET A 49 -0.67 8.41 -7.28
N ASP A 50 -1.58 9.37 -7.50
CA ASP A 50 -2.57 9.71 -6.48
C ASP A 50 -3.51 8.54 -6.19
N GLU A 51 -4.03 7.90 -7.24
CA GLU A 51 -4.93 6.76 -7.13
C GLU A 51 -4.25 5.57 -6.43
N GLN A 52 -3.08 5.13 -6.92
CA GLN A 52 -2.38 3.97 -6.37
C GLN A 52 -1.81 4.25 -4.97
N GLY A 53 -1.34 5.47 -4.72
CA GLY A 53 -0.86 5.91 -3.40
C GLY A 53 -1.96 5.83 -2.35
N LYS A 54 -3.17 6.32 -2.66
CA LYS A 54 -4.34 6.18 -1.79
C LYS A 54 -4.70 4.72 -1.54
N GLN A 55 -4.70 3.88 -2.58
CA GLN A 55 -4.95 2.43 -2.43
C GLN A 55 -3.95 1.78 -1.46
N VAL A 56 -2.65 2.05 -1.65
CA VAL A 56 -1.57 1.53 -0.79
C VAL A 56 -1.74 2.01 0.65
N LEU A 57 -1.99 3.30 0.87
CA LEU A 57 -2.13 3.84 2.23
C LEU A 57 -3.38 3.32 2.92
N ASN A 58 -4.51 3.24 2.22
CA ASN A 58 -5.73 2.65 2.76
C ASN A 58 -5.53 1.19 3.16
N PHE A 59 -4.82 0.41 2.35
CA PHE A 59 -4.49 -0.98 2.66
C PHE A 59 -3.60 -1.08 3.90
N GLN A 60 -2.55 -0.26 4.02
CA GLN A 60 -1.67 -0.24 5.19
C GLN A 60 -2.38 0.16 6.48
N ILE A 61 -3.26 1.17 6.43
CA ILE A 61 -4.10 1.55 7.57
C ILE A 61 -5.02 0.39 7.96
N SER A 62 -5.65 -0.26 6.98
CA SER A 62 -6.52 -1.42 7.21
C SER A 62 -5.73 -2.58 7.84
N PHE A 63 -4.54 -2.87 7.33
CA PHE A 63 -3.63 -3.87 7.87
C PHE A 63 -3.32 -3.61 9.34
N PHE A 64 -2.96 -2.37 9.72
CA PHE A 64 -2.67 -2.07 11.13
C PHE A 64 -3.90 -2.23 12.03
N ILE A 65 -5.08 -1.82 11.56
CA ILE A 65 -6.33 -2.04 12.30
C ILE A 65 -6.55 -3.53 12.53
N TYR A 66 -6.42 -4.36 11.49
CA TYR A 66 -6.60 -5.81 11.63
C TYR A 66 -5.51 -6.45 12.47
N ALA A 67 -4.27 -5.97 12.40
CA ALA A 67 -3.17 -6.44 13.23
C ALA A 67 -3.44 -6.15 14.71
N ILE A 68 -3.93 -4.95 15.04
CA ILE A 68 -4.30 -4.59 16.42
C ILE A 68 -5.46 -5.46 16.91
N ILE A 69 -6.51 -5.63 16.11
CA ILE A 69 -7.65 -6.50 16.46
C ILE A 69 -7.18 -7.95 16.67
N GLY A 70 -6.36 -8.47 15.75
CA GLY A 70 -5.78 -9.80 15.85
C GLY A 70 -4.89 -9.99 17.07
N ALA A 71 -4.10 -8.98 17.44
CA ALA A 71 -3.28 -9.01 18.65
C ALA A 71 -4.15 -9.09 19.92
N ILE A 72 -5.22 -8.28 20.00
CA ILE A 72 -6.16 -8.32 21.13
C ILE A 72 -6.87 -9.68 21.21
N LEU A 73 -7.35 -10.21 20.08
CA LEU A 73 -8.01 -11.53 20.02
C LEU A 73 -7.05 -12.69 20.31
N SER A 74 -5.74 -12.48 20.20
CA SER A 74 -4.74 -13.51 20.52
C SER A 74 -4.62 -13.73 22.03
N LEU A 75 -5.06 -12.78 22.87
CA LEU A 75 -5.14 -12.95 24.33
C LEU A 75 -6.10 -14.07 24.75
N ILE A 76 -7.08 -14.39 23.90
CA ILE A 76 -8.02 -15.51 24.07
C ILE A 76 -7.77 -16.65 23.07
N LEU A 77 -6.56 -16.70 22.48
CA LEU A 77 -6.06 -17.73 21.55
C LEU A 77 -6.74 -17.83 20.17
N VAL A 78 -7.61 -16.89 19.80
CA VAL A 78 -8.32 -16.93 18.49
C VAL A 78 -7.65 -16.04 17.44
N GLY A 79 -6.93 -15.00 17.86
CA GLY A 79 -6.39 -13.98 16.95
C GLY A 79 -5.26 -14.43 16.00
N PHE A 80 -4.59 -15.56 16.27
CA PHE A 80 -3.45 -16.02 15.48
C PHE A 80 -3.79 -16.32 14.02
N LEU A 81 -4.98 -16.88 13.75
CA LEU A 81 -5.43 -17.15 12.38
C LEU A 81 -5.62 -15.85 11.60
N LEU A 82 -6.24 -14.83 12.22
CA LEU A 82 -6.40 -13.51 11.61
C LEU A 82 -5.05 -12.88 11.30
N LEU A 83 -4.12 -12.90 12.26
CA LEU A 83 -2.76 -12.37 12.09
C LEU A 83 -2.00 -13.07 10.96
N GLY A 84 -2.14 -14.40 10.84
CA GLY A 84 -1.55 -15.17 9.74
C GLY A 84 -2.10 -14.74 8.38
N ILE A 85 -3.42 -14.63 8.25
CA ILE A 85 -4.08 -14.22 6.99
C ILE A 85 -3.64 -12.81 6.59
N ILE A 86 -3.70 -11.83 7.51
CA ILE A 86 -3.33 -10.44 7.18
C ILE A 86 -1.84 -10.28 6.89
N ALA A 87 -0.96 -11.07 7.52
CA ALA A 87 0.46 -11.08 7.21
C ALA A 87 0.72 -11.62 5.79
N LEU A 88 0.03 -12.68 5.38
CA LEU A 88 0.12 -13.22 4.01
C LEU A 88 -0.38 -12.19 2.98
N LEU A 89 -1.49 -11.51 3.26
CA LEU A 89 -1.98 -10.46 2.35
C LEU A 89 -0.99 -9.30 2.23
N ASN A 90 -0.40 -8.85 3.34
CA ASN A 90 0.60 -7.78 3.38
C ASN A 90 1.95 -8.17 2.76
N LEU A 91 2.18 -9.46 2.50
CA LEU A 91 3.33 -9.96 1.74
C LEU A 91 3.00 -10.06 0.25
N ILE A 92 1.91 -10.74 -0.08
CA ILE A 92 1.60 -11.16 -1.45
C ILE A 92 1.13 -9.98 -2.31
N PHE A 93 0.23 -9.14 -1.81
CA PHE A 93 -0.38 -8.09 -2.63
C PHE A 93 0.57 -6.96 -3.02
N PRO A 94 1.48 -6.48 -2.16
CA PRO A 94 2.53 -5.56 -2.58
C PRO A 94 3.38 -6.09 -3.74
N ILE A 95 3.70 -7.39 -3.74
CA ILE A 95 4.47 -8.02 -4.81
C ILE A 95 3.65 -8.05 -6.11
N ILE A 96 2.43 -8.59 -6.06
CA ILE A 96 1.56 -8.70 -7.25
C ILE A 96 1.27 -7.31 -7.83
N ASN A 97 0.90 -6.34 -6.99
CA ASN A 97 0.57 -5.00 -7.46
C ASN A 97 1.80 -4.23 -7.94
N GLY A 98 2.99 -4.46 -7.37
CA GLY A 98 4.21 -3.86 -7.90
C GLY A 98 4.56 -4.38 -9.30
N ILE A 99 4.38 -5.68 -9.55
CA ILE A 99 4.54 -6.27 -10.89
C ILE A 99 3.49 -5.67 -11.85
N LYS A 100 2.22 -5.64 -11.45
CA LYS A 100 1.14 -5.06 -12.26
C LYS A 100 1.37 -3.59 -12.59
N ALA A 101 1.76 -2.78 -11.60
CA ALA A 101 2.08 -1.37 -11.80
C ALA A 101 3.24 -1.19 -12.79
N SER A 102 4.26 -2.06 -12.73
CA SER A 102 5.38 -2.02 -13.69
C SER A 102 4.92 -2.33 -15.13
N ASN A 103 3.91 -3.18 -15.30
CA ASN A 103 3.29 -3.50 -16.59
C ASN A 103 2.25 -2.46 -17.05
N GLY A 104 1.87 -1.49 -16.21
CA GLY A 104 0.78 -0.55 -16.47
C GLY A 104 -0.61 -1.18 -16.31
N GLU A 105 -0.73 -2.25 -15.54
CA GLU A 105 -2.00 -2.93 -15.24
C GLU A 105 -2.68 -2.34 -13.99
N PRO A 106 -4.02 -2.43 -13.89
CA PRO A 106 -4.75 -1.99 -12.70
C PRO A 106 -4.34 -2.76 -11.43
N THR A 107 -4.18 -2.03 -10.33
CA THR A 107 -3.81 -2.57 -9.01
C THR A 107 -5.04 -2.69 -8.11
N HIS A 108 -5.00 -3.62 -7.17
CA HIS A 108 -6.09 -3.80 -6.21
C HIS A 108 -5.61 -4.46 -4.91
N TYR A 109 -6.11 -3.99 -3.77
CA TYR A 109 -5.89 -4.59 -2.47
C TYR A 109 -7.22 -5.09 -1.87
N PRO A 110 -7.36 -6.40 -1.59
CA PRO A 110 -8.55 -6.92 -0.93
C PRO A 110 -8.59 -6.48 0.53
N LEU A 111 -9.78 -6.54 1.13
CA LEU A 111 -10.01 -6.17 2.53
C LEU A 111 -9.52 -4.75 2.88
N THR A 112 -9.56 -3.84 1.91
CA THR A 112 -9.17 -2.45 2.12
C THR A 112 -10.37 -1.61 2.55
N ILE A 113 -10.22 -0.85 3.62
CA ILE A 113 -11.15 0.19 4.06
C ILE A 113 -10.68 1.52 3.47
N ASN A 114 -11.53 2.19 2.70
CA ASN A 114 -11.19 3.44 2.01
C ASN A 114 -11.34 4.66 2.93
N PHE A 115 -10.24 5.03 3.60
CA PHE A 115 -10.18 6.24 4.43
C PHE A 115 -9.89 7.49 3.61
N ILE A 116 -8.91 7.39 2.72
CA ILE A 116 -8.51 8.46 1.80
C ILE A 116 -9.24 8.26 0.47
N LYS A 117 -9.94 9.30 0.00
CA LYS A 117 -10.70 9.33 -1.27
C LYS A 117 -10.00 10.22 -2.28
#